data_AF-A0AAC9D159-F1
#
_entry.id   AF-A0AAC9D159-F1
#
_cell.length_a   1.000
_cell.length_b   1.000
_cell.length_c   1.000
_cell.angle_alpha   90.00
_cell.angle_beta   90.00
_cell.angle_gamma   90.00
#
_symmetry.space_group_name_H-M   'P 1'
#
loop_
_entity.id
_entity.type
_entity.pdbx_description
1 polymer ?
#
loop_
_entity_poly.entity_id
_entity_poly.type
_entity_poly.pdbx_seq_one_letter_code
_entity_poly.pdbx_strand_id
1 'polypeptide(L)'
;MVKQIHKMEQEIDTNELGESIVRVLKGIYDPEIPVDIYELGLIYDVMVNTDYEVKILMTLTSPNCPVAESLPREVEEKVKAIENIKDVDVEITFDPPWSKDLMSEEAKLELGML
;
A
#
# COMPACT_ATOMS: atom_id res chain seq x y z
N MET A 1 -10.59 -45.03 16.43
CA MET A 1 -11.37 -43.80 16.18
C MET A 1 -10.39 -42.68 15.87
N VAL A 2 -9.88 -42.63 14.65
CA VAL A 2 -8.96 -41.58 14.21
C VAL A 2 -9.81 -40.39 13.77
N LYS A 3 -9.72 -39.29 14.52
CA LYS A 3 -10.38 -38.03 14.18
C LYS A 3 -9.75 -37.52 12.88
N GLN A 4 -10.55 -37.43 11.82
CA GLN A 4 -10.19 -36.66 10.64
C GLN A 4 -10.03 -35.20 11.07
N ILE A 5 -8.82 -34.68 10.96
CA ILE A 5 -8.56 -33.24 11.01
C ILE A 5 -8.90 -32.75 9.60
N HIS A 6 -10.09 -32.17 9.43
CA HIS A 6 -10.39 -31.37 8.25
C HIS A 6 -9.51 -30.12 8.34
N LYS A 7 -8.44 -30.08 7.56
CA LYS A 7 -7.76 -28.83 7.22
C LYS A 7 -8.76 -28.06 6.35
N MET A 8 -9.41 -27.04 6.92
CA MET A 8 -10.12 -26.05 6.12
C MET A 8 -9.04 -25.28 5.35
N GLU A 9 -8.91 -25.56 4.06
CA GLU A 9 -8.21 -24.65 3.15
C GLU A 9 -9.07 -23.39 3.10
N GLN A 10 -8.63 -22.33 3.77
CA GLN A 10 -9.28 -21.02 3.64
C GLN A 10 -8.97 -20.53 2.22
N GLU A 11 -10.00 -20.46 1.39
CA GLU A 11 -9.92 -19.79 0.10
C GLU A 11 -9.52 -18.33 0.34
N ILE A 12 -8.53 -17.85 -0.40
CA ILE A 12 -8.02 -16.48 -0.25
C ILE A 12 -9.02 -15.56 -0.93
N ASP A 13 -9.75 -14.76 -0.15
CA ASP A 13 -10.45 -13.61 -0.69
C ASP A 13 -9.44 -12.47 -0.89
N THR A 14 -8.82 -12.47 -2.07
CA THR A 14 -7.86 -11.43 -2.46
C THR A 14 -8.48 -10.05 -2.55
N ASN A 15 -9.80 -9.94 -2.72
CA ASN A 15 -10.49 -8.65 -2.75
C ASN A 15 -10.62 -8.09 -1.34
N GLU A 16 -11.07 -8.88 -0.36
CA GLU A 16 -11.16 -8.44 1.04
C GLU A 16 -9.78 -8.07 1.62
N LEU A 17 -8.75 -8.83 1.24
CA LEU A 17 -7.37 -8.53 1.62
C LEU A 17 -6.87 -7.25 0.93
N GLY A 18 -7.14 -7.09 -0.37
CA GLY A 18 -6.84 -5.87 -1.12
C GLY A 18 -7.49 -4.63 -0.50
N GLU A 19 -8.77 -4.69 -0.14
CA GLU A 19 -9.46 -3.59 0.55
C GLU A 19 -8.82 -3.27 1.90
N SER A 20 -8.37 -4.28 2.64
CA SER A 20 -7.70 -4.11 3.93
C SER A 20 -6.34 -3.43 3.77
N ILE A 21 -5.58 -3.78 2.73
CA ILE A 21 -4.33 -3.11 2.38
C ILE A 21 -4.58 -1.66 2.01
N VAL A 22 -5.56 -1.37 1.14
CA VAL A 22 -5.91 0.01 0.75
C VAL A 22 -6.31 0.84 1.96
N ARG A 23 -7.10 0.29 2.90
CA ARG A 23 -7.45 0.99 4.15
C ARG A 23 -6.22 1.36 4.99
N VAL A 24 -5.24 0.47 5.07
CA VAL A 24 -3.98 0.75 5.79
C VAL A 24 -3.18 1.83 5.07
N LEU A 25 -3.06 1.75 3.74
CA LEU A 25 -2.33 2.74 2.93
C LEU A 25 -2.93 4.15 3.06
N LYS A 26 -4.26 4.28 3.07
CA LYS A 26 -4.97 5.55 3.34
C LYS A 26 -4.74 6.11 4.75
N GLY A 27 -4.21 5.31 5.66
CA GLY A 27 -3.81 5.74 7.01
C GLY A 27 -2.35 6.18 7.11
N ILE A 28 -1.62 6.21 6.00
CA ILE A 28 -0.23 6.64 5.92
C ILE A 28 -0.19 7.97 5.19
N TYR A 29 0.40 8.98 5.83
CA TYR A 29 0.47 10.34 5.31
C TYR A 29 1.89 10.67 4.89
N ASP A 30 2.00 11.44 3.80
CA ASP A 30 3.29 12.03 3.44
C ASP A 30 3.66 13.12 4.48
N PRO A 31 4.90 13.15 5.00
CA PRO A 31 5.29 14.11 6.03
C PRO A 31 5.52 15.53 5.46
N GLU A 32 5.68 15.68 4.15
CA GLU A 32 5.83 16.97 3.48
C GLU A 32 4.47 17.51 2.99
N ILE A 33 3.59 16.63 2.52
CA ILE A 33 2.25 16.95 2.03
C ILE A 33 1.20 16.29 2.93
N PRO A 34 0.34 17.03 3.65
CA PRO A 34 -0.55 16.50 4.68
C PRO A 34 -1.78 15.76 4.11
N VAL A 35 -1.55 14.84 3.18
CA VAL A 35 -2.53 14.00 2.48
C VAL A 35 -2.00 12.56 2.50
N ASP A 36 -2.90 11.57 2.47
CA ASP A 36 -2.47 10.18 2.49
C ASP A 36 -1.81 9.76 1.16
N ILE A 37 -0.89 8.79 1.25
CA ILE A 37 -0.07 8.36 0.12
C ILE A 37 -0.87 7.68 -1.00
N TYR A 38 -2.06 7.17 -0.69
CA TYR A 38 -2.92 6.53 -1.66
C TYR A 38 -3.65 7.59 -2.49
N GLU A 39 -4.29 8.57 -1.84
CA GLU A 39 -4.97 9.69 -2.50
C GLU A 39 -3.99 10.65 -3.19
N LEU A 40 -2.74 10.73 -2.72
CA LEU A 40 -1.66 11.42 -3.43
C LEU A 40 -1.22 10.73 -4.72
N GLY A 41 -1.64 9.48 -4.95
CA GLY A 41 -1.23 8.70 -6.12
C GLY A 41 0.23 8.23 -6.06
N LEU A 42 0.76 8.00 -4.85
CA LEU A 42 2.11 7.44 -4.67
C LEU A 42 2.13 5.92 -4.81
N ILE A 43 0.98 5.25 -4.69
CA ILE A 43 0.85 3.81 -4.85
C ILE A 43 0.45 3.52 -6.31
N TYR A 44 1.32 2.82 -7.04
CA TYR A 44 1.09 2.46 -8.44
C TYR A 44 0.43 1.11 -8.60
N ASP A 45 0.84 0.14 -7.79
CA ASP A 45 0.29 -1.21 -7.86
C ASP A 45 0.35 -1.92 -6.49
N VAL A 46 -0.63 -2.78 -6.25
CA VAL A 46 -0.71 -3.65 -5.08
C VAL A 46 -1.10 -5.05 -5.57
N MET A 47 -0.14 -5.95 -5.55
CA MET A 47 -0.33 -7.35 -5.96
C MET A 47 -0.35 -8.24 -4.72
N VAL A 48 -1.35 -9.12 -4.64
CA VAL A 48 -1.46 -10.13 -3.59
C VAL A 48 -1.44 -11.49 -4.26
N ASN A 49 -0.52 -12.36 -3.84
CA ASN A 49 -0.43 -13.73 -4.38
C ASN A 49 -1.21 -14.74 -3.53
N THR A 50 -1.26 -15.99 -3.99
CA THR A 50 -1.95 -17.09 -3.30
C THR A 50 -1.22 -17.60 -2.05
N ASP A 51 -0.06 -17.04 -1.70
CA ASP A 51 0.73 -17.38 -0.51
C ASP A 51 0.66 -16.28 0.56
N TYR A 52 -0.27 -15.32 0.39
CA TYR A 52 -0.43 -14.13 1.23
C TYR A 52 0.82 -13.23 1.30
N GLU A 53 1.57 -13.19 0.21
CA GLU A 53 2.67 -12.23 0.04
C GLU A 53 2.15 -11.04 -0.78
N VAL A 54 2.48 -9.84 -0.32
CA VAL A 54 2.07 -8.59 -0.95
C VAL A 54 3.27 -7.94 -1.59
N LYS A 55 3.13 -7.54 -2.86
CA LYS A 55 4.08 -6.66 -3.52
C LYS A 55 3.43 -5.30 -3.77
N ILE A 56 4.07 -4.25 -3.29
CA ILE A 56 3.62 -2.87 -3.48
C ILE A 56 4.63 -2.17 -4.36
N LEU A 57 4.17 -1.65 -5.49
CA LEU A 57 4.95 -0.73 -6.32
C LEU A 57 4.52 0.70 -5.96
N MET A 58 5.46 1.50 -5.46
CA MET A 58 5.21 2.88 -5.11
C MET A 58 6.25 3.83 -5.68
N THR A 59 5.94 5.12 -5.65
CA THR A 59 6.84 6.20 -6.00
C THR A 59 6.93 7.22 -4.87
N LEU A 60 7.75 8.25 -5.07
CA LEU A 60 7.87 9.39 -4.16
C LEU A 60 7.67 10.68 -4.95
N THR A 61 7.26 11.74 -4.25
CA THR A 61 7.12 13.08 -4.83
C THR A 61 8.48 13.64 -5.30
N SER A 62 9.59 13.19 -4.72
CA SER A 62 10.95 13.57 -5.09
C SER A 62 11.99 12.47 -4.81
N PRO A 63 12.93 12.20 -5.73
CA PRO A 63 13.97 11.17 -5.56
C PRO A 63 15.06 11.53 -4.53
N ASN A 64 15.16 12.81 -4.14
CA ASN A 64 16.21 13.32 -3.26
C ASN A 64 15.73 13.60 -1.83
N CYS A 65 14.52 13.14 -1.46
CA CYS A 65 13.96 13.42 -0.14
C CYS A 65 14.57 12.49 0.93
N PRO A 66 15.04 12.99 2.09
CA PRO A 66 15.51 12.13 3.20
C PRO A 66 14.43 11.18 3.76
N VAL A 67 13.15 11.45 3.46
CA VAL A 67 11.99 10.61 3.81
C VAL A 67 11.89 9.35 2.93
N ALA A 68 12.60 9.33 1.79
CA ALA A 68 12.62 8.21 0.85
C ALA A 68 13.01 6.86 1.49
N GLU A 69 13.73 6.88 2.61
CA GLU A 69 14.10 5.67 3.35
C GLU A 69 13.07 5.27 4.42
N SER A 70 12.27 6.20 4.95
CA SER A 70 11.34 5.93 6.04
C SER A 70 9.95 5.55 5.56
N LEU A 71 9.45 6.19 4.50
CA LEU A 71 8.07 5.99 4.04
C LEU A 71 7.83 4.58 3.47
N PRO A 72 8.69 4.03 2.59
CA PRO A 72 8.51 2.66 2.09
C PRO A 72 8.56 1.62 3.21
N ARG A 73 9.42 1.85 4.21
CA ARG A 73 9.52 1.00 5.40
C ARG A 73 8.27 1.08 6.26
N GLU A 74 7.71 2.27 6.46
CA GLU A 74 6.45 2.44 7.19
C GLU A 74 5.30 1.72 6.47
N VAL A 75 5.25 1.80 5.13
CA VAL A 75 4.30 1.06 4.30
C VAL A 75 4.46 -0.45 4.52
N GLU A 76 5.68 -0.97 4.42
CA GLU A 76 5.98 -2.38 4.64
C GLU A 76 5.52 -2.82 6.04
N GLU A 77 5.94 -2.12 7.10
CA GLU A 77 5.64 -2.46 8.48
C GLU A 77 4.14 -2.43 8.78
N LYS A 78 3.42 -1.41 8.29
CA LYS A 78 1.98 -1.28 8.51
C LYS A 78 1.16 -2.30 7.72
N VAL A 79 1.51 -2.56 6.47
CA VAL A 79 0.82 -3.58 5.66
C VAL A 79 1.10 -4.96 6.23
N LYS A 80 2.35 -5.26 6.61
CA LYS A 80 2.74 -6.55 7.21
C LYS A 80 2.05 -6.84 8.54
N ALA A 81 1.54 -5.82 9.23
CA ALA A 81 0.75 -5.98 10.45
C ALA A 81 -0.70 -6.44 10.22
N ILE A 82 -1.18 -6.49 8.97
CA ILE A 82 -2.51 -7.02 8.64
C ILE A 82 -2.53 -8.53 8.86
N GLU A 83 -3.61 -9.03 9.46
CA GLU A 83 -3.79 -10.47 9.71
C GLU A 83 -3.73 -11.26 8.39
N ASN A 84 -3.10 -12.44 8.45
CA ASN A 84 -2.87 -13.37 7.33
C ASN A 84 -1.81 -12.95 6.32
N ILE A 85 -1.25 -11.73 6.37
CA ILE A 85 -0.13 -11.36 5.51
C ILE A 85 1.14 -12.06 6.00
N LYS A 86 1.78 -12.80 5.09
CA LYS A 86 3.00 -13.56 5.37
C LYS A 86 4.24 -12.71 5.16
N ASP A 87 4.28 -11.97 4.06
CA ASP A 87 5.38 -11.06 3.76
C ASP A 87 4.93 -9.88 2.90
N VAL A 88 5.72 -8.81 2.93
CA VAL A 88 5.48 -7.60 2.15
C VAL A 88 6.79 -7.15 1.51
N ASP A 89 6.77 -6.95 0.21
CA ASP A 89 7.87 -6.37 -0.57
C ASP A 89 7.43 -5.01 -1.13
N VAL A 90 8.14 -3.94 -0.75
CA VAL A 90 7.86 -2.59 -1.22
C VAL A 90 8.97 -2.16 -2.17
N GLU A 91 8.61 -1.98 -3.44
CA GLU A 91 9.51 -1.54 -4.49
C GLU A 91 9.24 -0.06 -4.82
N ILE A 92 10.32 0.73 -4.85
CA ILE A 92 10.26 2.14 -5.27
C ILE A 92 10.62 2.23 -6.74
N THR A 93 9.73 2.83 -7.54
CA THR A 93 10.00 3.25 -8.92
C THR A 93 9.87 4.76 -9.08
N PHE A 94 10.62 5.30 -10.03
CA PHE A 94 10.49 6.69 -10.50
C PHE A 94 10.06 6.74 -11.97
N ASP A 95 9.64 5.60 -12.52
CA ASP A 95 9.10 5.47 -13.87
C ASP A 95 7.70 4.82 -13.81
N PRO A 96 6.63 5.53 -14.23
CA PRO A 96 6.64 6.96 -14.61
C PRO A 96 6.99 7.87 -13.42
N PRO A 97 7.46 9.11 -13.66
CA PRO A 97 7.66 10.08 -12.59
C PRO A 97 6.30 10.54 -12.05
N TRP A 98 6.23 10.76 -10.74
CA TRP A 98 5.03 11.29 -10.11
C TRP A 98 4.68 12.71 -10.61
N SER A 99 3.40 12.99 -10.84
CA SER A 99 2.87 14.33 -11.09
C SER A 99 1.58 14.55 -10.29
N LYS A 100 1.23 15.82 -10.07
CA LYS A 100 -0.01 16.20 -9.37
C LYS A 100 -1.29 15.73 -10.07
N ASP A 101 -1.20 15.34 -11.35
CA ASP A 101 -2.32 14.79 -12.10
C ASP A 101 -2.72 13.40 -11.60
N LEU A 102 -1.82 12.71 -10.88
CA LEU A 102 -2.06 11.42 -10.23
C LEU A 102 -2.83 11.54 -8.91
N MET A 103 -2.95 12.75 -8.35
CA MET A 103 -3.75 12.99 -7.15
C MET A 103 -5.24 12.72 -7.44
N SER A 104 -5.94 12.17 -6.46
CA SER A 104 -7.40 12.11 -6.48
C SER A 104 -8.02 13.51 -6.42
N GLU A 105 -9.31 13.60 -6.76
CA GLU A 105 -10.03 14.88 -6.68
C GLU A 105 -10.17 15.33 -5.22
N GLU A 106 -10.31 14.39 -4.30
CA GLU A 106 -10.30 14.62 -2.85
C GLU A 106 -8.99 15.26 -2.39
N ALA A 107 -7.84 14.69 -2.79
CA ALA A 107 -6.52 15.25 -2.48
C ALA A 107 -6.34 16.66 -3.06
N LYS A 108 -6.79 16.89 -4.31
CA LYS A 108 -6.74 18.24 -4.93
C LYS A 108 -7.60 19.25 -4.19
N LEU A 109 -8.77 18.85 -3.71
CA LEU A 109 -9.65 19.71 -2.92
C LEU A 109 -9.02 20.09 -1.58
N GLU A 110 -8.43 19.12 -0.86
CA GLU A 110 -7.76 19.37 0.43
C GLU A 110 -6.58 20.35 0.29
N LEU A 111 -5.87 20.28 -0.84
CA LEU A 111 -4.76 21.18 -1.15
C LEU A 111 -5.21 22.51 -1.79
N GLY A 112 -6.52 22.74 -1.96
CA GLY A 112 -7.07 23.98 -2.53
C GLY A 112 -6.74 24.19 -4.01
N MET A 113 -6.62 23.10 -4.77
CA MET A 113 -6.28 23.12 -6.20
C MET A 113 -7.51 23.11 -7.13
N LEU A 114 -8.71 23.06 -6.55
CA LEU A 114 -10.02 23.08 -7.23
C LEU A 114 -10.82 24.34 -6.87
#